data_AF-A0A2I0KZV0-F1
#
_entry.id   AF-A0A2I0KZV0-F1
#
_cell.length_a   1.000
_cell.length_b   1.000
_cell.length_c   1.000
_cell.angle_alpha   90.00
_cell.angle_beta   90.00
_cell.angle_gamma   90.00
#
_symmetry.space_group_name_H-M   'P 1'
#
loop_
_entity.id
_entity.type
_entity.pdbx_description
1 polymer ?
#
loop_
_entity_poly.entity_id
_entity_poly.type
_entity_poly.pdbx_seq_one_letter_code
_entity_poly.pdbx_strand_id
1 'polypeptide(L)'
;MDRVVFLGFVVSSKGIQVDEEKVKAIKDWPTSKSVTEVRSFHGLASFYRRFVWDFKQEQVFNLIKERLCSAPLLVLPDFSKTFEIECDASGIGIGAVLM
;
A
#
# COMPACT_ATOMS: atom_id res chain seq x y z
N MET A 1 -11.46 11.22 12.73
CA MET A 1 -10.68 12.05 11.79
C MET A 1 -10.01 11.07 10.85
N ASP A 2 -10.72 10.61 9.82
CA ASP A 2 -10.38 9.32 9.18
C ASP A 2 -9.89 9.46 7.73
N ARG A 3 -9.45 10.65 7.34
CA ARG A 3 -8.82 10.92 6.03
C ARG A 3 -7.79 12.03 6.12
N VAL A 4 -6.64 11.80 5.49
CA VAL A 4 -5.55 12.77 5.37
C VAL A 4 -5.15 12.89 3.89
N VAL A 5 -5.03 14.12 3.40
CA VAL A 5 -4.49 14.38 2.06
C VAL A 5 -2.98 14.51 2.16
N PHE A 6 -2.24 13.63 1.47
CA PHE A 6 -0.78 13.66 1.44
C PHE A 6 -0.26 13.39 0.02
N LEU A 7 0.56 14.29 -0.51
CA LEU A 7 1.10 14.24 -1.88
C LEU A 7 0.01 14.10 -2.97
N GLY A 8 -1.21 14.58 -2.67
CA GLY A 8 -2.41 14.47 -3.51
C GLY A 8 -2.97 13.05 -3.63
N PHE A 9 -2.79 12.26 -2.57
CA PHE A 9 -3.54 11.04 -2.30
C PHE A 9 -4.32 11.24 -1.02
N VAL A 10 -5.51 10.65 -0.96
CA VAL A 10 -6.35 10.58 0.24
C VAL A 10 -6.06 9.25 0.93
N VAL A 11 -5.41 9.32 2.09
CA VAL A 11 -5.08 8.17 2.93
C VAL A 11 -6.17 8.02 3.99
N SER A 12 -6.79 6.84 4.06
CA SER A 12 -7.83 6.50 5.03
C SER A 12 -7.64 5.08 5.57
N SER A 13 -8.39 4.72 6.62
CA SER A 13 -8.42 3.34 7.15
C SER A 13 -8.90 2.30 6.13
N LYS A 14 -9.56 2.72 5.05
CA LYS A 14 -10.01 1.86 3.93
C LYS A 14 -8.95 1.71 2.83
N GLY A 15 -7.83 2.42 2.92
CA GLY A 15 -6.76 2.39 1.93
C GLY A 15 -6.39 3.76 1.37
N ILE A 16 -5.55 3.74 0.35
CA ILE A 16 -5.03 4.92 -0.36
C ILE A 16 -5.88 5.14 -1.60
N GLN A 17 -6.45 6.33 -1.73
CA GLN A 17 -7.22 6.75 -2.89
C GLN A 17 -6.53 7.93 -3.56
N VAL A 18 -6.62 8.01 -4.88
CA VAL A 18 -6.17 9.22 -5.59
C VAL A 18 -7.17 10.34 -5.29
N ASP A 19 -6.67 11.53 -5.03
CA ASP A 19 -7.51 12.70 -4.79
C ASP A 19 -8.43 12.95 -6.01
N GLU A 20 -9.73 13.12 -5.75
CA GLU A 20 -10.73 13.38 -6.79
C GLU A 20 -10.40 14.65 -7.60
N GLU A 21 -9.76 15.64 -6.99
CA GLU A 21 -9.34 16.86 -7.70
C GLU A 21 -8.27 16.57 -8.76
N LYS A 22 -7.33 15.65 -8.47
CA LYS A 22 -6.33 15.21 -9.45
C LYS A 22 -6.93 14.36 -10.55
N VAL A 23 -7.90 13.51 -10.22
CA VAL A 23 -8.64 12.72 -11.21
C VAL A 23 -9.43 13.65 -12.14
N LYS A 24 -10.07 14.69 -11.59
CA LYS A 24 -10.81 15.69 -12.35
C LYS A 24 -9.88 16.49 -13.27
N ALA A 25 -8.71 16.91 -12.79
CA ALA A 25 -7.72 17.59 -13.62
C ALA A 25 -7.23 16.76 -14.81
N ILE A 26 -7.16 15.43 -14.67
CA ILE A 26 -6.84 14.51 -15.78
C ILE A 26 -8.03 14.33 -16.72
N LYS A 27 -9.26 14.24 -16.20
CA LYS A 27 -10.49 14.10 -17.01
C LYS A 27 -10.80 15.35 -17.82
N ASP A 28 -10.61 16.52 -17.23
CA ASP A 28 -10.89 17.82 -17.85
C ASP A 28 -9.70 18.31 -18.70
N TRP A 29 -8.67 17.48 -18.88
CA TRP A 29 -7.47 17.84 -19.64
C TRP A 29 -7.82 18.08 -21.12
N PRO A 30 -7.50 19.25 -21.69
CA PRO A 30 -7.87 19.58 -23.06
C PRO A 30 -7.15 18.68 -24.06
N THR A 31 -7.80 18.40 -25.20
CA THR A 31 -7.18 17.61 -26.28
C THR A 31 -5.91 18.30 -26.76
N SER A 32 -4.76 17.67 -26.48
CA SER A 32 -3.44 18.22 -26.79
C SER A 32 -3.26 18.44 -28.29
N LYS A 33 -2.71 19.59 -28.68
CA LYS A 33 -2.46 19.95 -30.08
C LYS A 33 -0.98 19.80 -30.46
N SER A 34 -0.12 19.43 -29.51
CA SER A 34 1.32 19.35 -29.69
C SER A 34 1.94 18.06 -29.13
N VAL A 35 2.99 17.58 -29.79
CA VAL A 35 3.77 16.38 -29.38
C VAL A 35 4.40 16.55 -27.99
N THR A 36 4.78 17.77 -27.61
CA THR A 36 5.36 18.05 -26.29
C THR A 36 4.35 17.82 -25.17
N GLU A 37 3.10 18.23 -25.37
CA GLU A 37 2.02 18.06 -24.39
C GLU A 37 1.68 16.58 -24.19
N VAL A 38 1.65 15.80 -25.28
CA VAL A 38 1.38 14.35 -25.23
C VAL A 38 2.47 13.63 -24.41
N ARG A 39 3.74 14.00 -24.60
CA ARG A 39 4.86 13.41 -23.84
C ARG A 39 4.79 13.74 -22.35
N SER A 40 4.47 14.99 -22.01
CA SER A 40 4.28 15.41 -20.62
C SER A 40 3.11 14.67 -19.96
N PHE A 41 1.98 14.55 -20.66
CA PHE A 41 0.83 13.78 -20.18
C PHE A 41 1.16 12.30 -19.98
N HIS A 42 1.83 11.67 -20.95
CA HIS A 42 2.24 10.27 -20.84
C HIS A 42 3.16 10.03 -19.64
N GLY A 43 4.08 10.96 -19.35
CA GLY A 43 4.92 10.91 -18.15
C GLY A 43 4.12 10.98 -16.86
N LEU A 44 3.15 11.91 -16.78
CA LEU A 44 2.26 12.06 -15.65
C LEU A 44 1.39 10.80 -15.43
N ALA A 45 0.78 10.29 -16.49
CA ALA A 45 -0.05 9.08 -16.44
C ALA A 45 0.78 7.85 -16.03
N SER A 46 2.02 7.73 -16.52
CA SER A 46 2.93 6.64 -16.15
C SER A 46 3.32 6.70 -14.67
N PHE A 47 3.51 7.90 -14.11
CA PHE A 47 3.79 8.09 -12.68
C PHE A 47 2.65 7.58 -11.81
N TYR A 48 1.41 7.96 -12.12
CA TYR A 48 0.24 7.54 -11.33
C TYR A 48 -0.13 6.07 -11.55
N ARG A 49 0.18 5.47 -12.70
CA ARG A 49 -0.06 4.03 -12.98
C ARG A 49 0.53 3.11 -11.90
N ARG A 50 1.69 3.46 -11.34
CA ARG A 50 2.37 2.63 -10.32
C ARG A 50 1.66 2.64 -8.96
N PHE A 51 0.79 3.61 -8.72
CA PHE A 51 0.01 3.78 -7.50
C PHE A 51 -1.46 3.36 -7.67
N VAL A 52 -1.83 2.83 -8.84
CA VAL A 52 -3.14 2.19 -9.02
C VAL A 52 -3.07 0.83 -8.35
N TRP A 53 -3.77 0.69 -7.23
CA TRP A 53 -4.03 -0.60 -6.61
C TRP A 53 -4.96 -1.38 -7.53
N ASP A 54 -4.39 -2.33 -8.27
CA ASP A 54 -5.11 -3.17 -9.23
C ASP A 54 -5.27 -4.58 -8.65
N PHE A 55 -6.05 -5.42 -9.34
CA PHE A 55 -6.37 -6.78 -8.94
C PHE A 55 -5.13 -7.63 -8.64
N LYS A 56 -4.02 -7.41 -9.38
CA LYS A 56 -2.76 -8.12 -9.16
C LYS A 56 -2.14 -7.80 -7.80
N GLN A 57 -2.15 -6.53 -7.39
CA GLN A 57 -1.63 -6.09 -6.10
C GLN A 57 -2.50 -6.63 -4.96
N GLU A 58 -3.82 -6.64 -5.13
CA GLU A 58 -4.76 -7.23 -4.19
C GLU A 58 -4.52 -8.74 -4.01
N GLN A 59 -4.32 -9.48 -5.11
CA GLN A 59 -4.02 -10.91 -5.07
C GLN A 59 -2.70 -11.20 -4.36
N VAL A 60 -1.64 -10.43 -4.65
CA VAL A 60 -0.33 -10.60 -4.00
C VAL A 60 -0.41 -10.28 -2.51
N PHE A 61 -1.12 -9.22 -2.13
CA PHE A 61 -1.34 -8.86 -0.74
C PHE A 61 -2.09 -9.98 0.01
N ASN A 62 -3.16 -10.52 -0.57
CA ASN A 62 -3.90 -11.63 0.02
C ASN A 62 -3.08 -12.93 0.08
N LEU A 63 -2.26 -13.21 -0.93
CA LEU A 63 -1.34 -14.35 -0.91
C LEU A 63 -0.30 -14.22 0.21
N ILE A 64 0.27 -13.03 0.41
CA ILE A 64 1.21 -12.79 1.51
C ILE A 64 0.52 -13.00 2.86
N LYS A 65 -0.70 -12.46 3.04
CA LYS A 65 -1.49 -12.69 4.25
C LYS A 65 -1.77 -14.18 4.47
N GLU A 66 -2.14 -14.89 3.42
CA GLU A 66 -2.38 -16.34 3.48
C GLU A 66 -1.10 -17.07 3.89
N ARG A 67 0.06 -16.75 3.30
CA ARG A 67 1.33 -17.41 3.63
C ARG A 67 1.84 -17.09 5.03
N LEU A 68 1.59 -15.89 5.53
CA LEU A 68 1.91 -15.50 6.91
C LEU A 68 0.99 -16.21 7.91
N CYS A 69 -0.27 -16.48 7.55
CA CYS A 69 -1.24 -17.16 8.42
C CYS A 69 -1.26 -18.69 8.27
N SER A 70 -0.79 -19.25 7.14
CA SER A 70 -0.70 -20.70 6.90
C SER A 70 0.62 -21.25 7.43
N ALA A 71 0.65 -21.32 8.76
CA ALA A 71 1.67 -21.91 9.60
C ALA A 71 2.18 -23.29 9.13
N PRO A 72 3.45 -23.59 9.48
CA PRO A 72 3.71 -24.38 10.69
C PRO A 72 4.27 -23.52 11.84
N LEU A 73 3.98 -22.22 11.85
CA LEU A 73 4.37 -21.23 12.87
C LEU A 73 3.64 -21.37 14.23
N LEU A 74 2.69 -22.30 14.39
CA LEU A 74 2.00 -22.57 15.65
C LEU A 74 2.31 -24.00 16.11
N VAL A 75 3.56 -24.23 16.49
CA VAL A 75 3.91 -25.43 17.27
C VAL A 75 3.40 -25.19 18.70
N LEU A 76 2.82 -26.22 19.32
CA LEU A 76 2.43 -26.13 20.73
C LEU A 76 3.66 -25.79 21.58
N PRO A 77 3.56 -24.87 22.56
CA PRO A 77 4.68 -24.48 23.38
C PRO A 77 5.20 -25.68 24.17
N ASP A 78 6.48 -26.00 24.01
CA ASP A 78 7.18 -26.97 24.84
C ASP A 78 7.81 -26.25 26.03
N PHE A 79 7.16 -26.35 27.19
CA PHE A 79 7.60 -25.69 28.44
C PHE A 79 8.93 -26.23 28.99
N SER A 80 9.50 -27.28 28.39
CA SER A 80 10.83 -27.79 28.73
C SER A 80 11.95 -27.00 28.07
N LYS A 81 11.62 -26.10 27.13
CA LYS A 81 12.59 -25.28 26.38
C LYS A 81 12.55 -23.83 26.85
N THR A 82 13.66 -23.13 26.65
CA THR A 82 13.71 -21.68 26.83
C THR A 82 12.91 -21.01 25.72
N PHE A 83 12.04 -20.09 26.11
CA PHE A 83 11.29 -19.26 25.17
C PHE A 83 12.14 -18.07 24.77
N GLU A 84 12.24 -17.82 23.47
CA GLU A 84 12.91 -16.65 22.91
C GLU A 84 11.86 -15.67 22.37
N ILE A 85 11.99 -14.40 22.73
CA ILE A 85 11.10 -13.34 22.27
C ILE A 85 11.93 -12.34 21.49
N GLU A 86 11.58 -12.14 20.22
CA GLU A 86 12.12 -11.06 19.42
C GLU A 86 11.16 -9.87 19.47
N CYS A 87 11.67 -8.72 19.90
CA CYS A 87 10.90 -7.48 19.99
C CYS A 87 11.50 -6.40 19.07
N ASP A 88 10.65 -5.66 18.37
CA ASP A 88 11.02 -4.46 17.62
C ASP A 88 10.08 -3.30 17.98
N ALA A 89 10.61 -2.07 17.96
CA ALA A 89 9.88 -0.87 18.30
C ALA A 89 10.25 0.30 17.38
N SER A 90 9.24 1.07 17.01
CA SER A 90 9.36 2.32 16.26
C SER A 90 8.66 3.46 17.02
N GLY A 91 8.84 4.70 16.57
CA GLY A 91 8.17 5.87 17.17
C GLY A 91 6.63 5.85 17.09
N ILE A 92 6.03 4.86 16.41
CA ILE A 92 4.59 4.74 16.20
C ILE A 92 4.01 3.46 16.85
N GLY A 93 4.84 2.46 17.20
CA GLY A 93 4.36 1.22 17.79
C GLY A 93 5.45 0.19 18.09
N ILE A 94 5.06 -0.88 18.80
CA ILE A 94 5.91 -1.98 19.26
C ILE A 94 5.33 -3.30 18.73
N GLY A 95 6.19 -4.23 18.32
CA GLY A 95 5.84 -5.60 17.94
C GLY A 95 6.75 -6.62 18.64
N ALA A 96 6.22 -7.82 18.90
CA ALA A 96 6.98 -8.93 19.44
C ALA A 96 6.53 -10.26 18.82
N VAL A 97 7.46 -11.18 18.63
CA VAL A 97 7.24 -12.54 18.14
C VAL A 97 7.84 -13.53 19.13
N LEU A 98 7.05 -14.54 19.51
CA LEU A 98 7.50 -15.67 20.31
C LEU A 98 7.99 -16.77 19.37
N MET A 99 9.24 -17.20 19.55
CA MET A 99 9.91 -18.23 18.75
C MET A 99 9.92 -19.60 19.45
#